data_AF-A0A8S1EDV0-F1
#
_entry.id   AF-A0A8S1EDV0-F1
#
_cell.length_a   1.000
_cell.length_b   1.000
_cell.length_c   1.000
_cell.angle_alpha   90.00
_cell.angle_beta   90.00
_cell.angle_gamma   90.00
#
_symmetry.space_group_name_H-M   'P 1'
#
loop_
_entity.id
_entity.type
_entity.pdbx_description
1 polymer ?
#
loop_
_entity_poly.entity_id
_entity_poly.type
_entity_poly.pdbx_seq_one_letter_code
_entity_poly.pdbx_strand_id
1 'polypeptide(L)'
;MDRSKARDLCVESLKDLMVGTEPKNIENGNGFYQYIFTNFPDLRVYFKGAEKYTAEDVKKSDRFEKQGQRLLLACHLCANVYDNDEVFKAYVRETVNRHRQFKMDPALWDAFWSVWTGYLESVGCFNDEQRAAWMKLGKDFNSECQIHLKNLNLPCVQ
;
A
#
# COMPACT_ATOMS: atom_id res chain seq x y z
N MET A 1 8.14 -10.00 17.09
CA MET A 1 7.01 -10.72 16.47
C MET A 1 7.55 -11.48 15.27
N ASP A 2 7.29 -12.78 15.19
CA ASP A 2 7.62 -13.61 14.02
C ASP A 2 6.70 -13.30 12.82
N ARG A 3 7.03 -13.87 11.65
CA ARG A 3 6.29 -13.58 10.41
C ARG A 3 4.88 -14.16 10.38
N SER A 4 4.65 -15.32 10.99
CA SER A 4 3.30 -15.92 11.04
C SER A 4 2.35 -15.06 11.86
N LYS A 5 2.78 -14.62 13.06
CA LYS A 5 1.96 -13.76 13.90
C LYS A 5 1.71 -12.40 13.26
N ALA A 6 2.71 -11.82 12.59
CA ALA A 6 2.53 -10.57 11.85
C ALA A 6 1.57 -10.72 10.67
N ARG A 7 1.66 -11.82 9.90
CA ARG A 7 0.70 -12.18 8.84
C ARG A 7 -0.72 -12.19 9.40
N ASP A 8 -0.95 -12.93 10.47
CA ASP A 8 -2.29 -13.08 11.07
C ASP A 8 -2.90 -11.74 11.50
N LEU A 9 -2.11 -10.89 12.16
CA LEU A 9 -2.53 -9.56 12.57
C LEU A 9 -2.83 -8.63 11.38
N CYS A 10 -1.98 -8.66 10.34
CA CYS A 10 -2.20 -7.88 9.13
C CYS A 10 -3.47 -8.35 8.39
N VAL A 11 -3.68 -9.66 8.23
CA VAL A 11 -4.87 -10.22 7.58
C VAL A 11 -6.14 -9.87 8.36
N GLU A 12 -6.14 -10.04 9.68
CA GLU A 12 -7.29 -9.71 10.54
C GLU A 12 -7.65 -8.23 10.45
N SER A 13 -6.66 -7.34 10.34
CA SER A 13 -6.90 -5.89 10.19
C SER A 13 -7.62 -5.51 8.88
N LEU A 14 -7.66 -6.41 7.89
CA LEU A 14 -8.27 -6.17 6.58
C LEU A 14 -9.63 -6.85 6.40
N LYS A 15 -10.16 -7.55 7.42
CA LYS A 15 -11.40 -8.33 7.30
C LYS A 15 -12.61 -7.50 6.83
N ASP A 16 -12.70 -6.25 7.29
CA ASP A 16 -13.78 -5.32 6.94
C ASP A 16 -13.45 -4.46 5.71
N LEU A 17 -12.20 -4.54 5.23
CA LEU A 17 -11.70 -3.88 4.02
C LEU A 17 -11.45 -4.89 2.91
N MET A 18 -12.40 -5.79 2.70
CA MET A 18 -12.27 -6.84 1.70
C MET A 18 -12.37 -6.27 0.28
N VAL A 19 -11.59 -6.86 -0.64
CA VAL A 19 -11.73 -6.66 -2.10
C VAL A 19 -13.00 -7.33 -2.61
N GLY A 20 -13.51 -6.92 -3.77
CA GLY A 20 -14.72 -7.50 -4.34
C GLY A 20 -15.35 -6.63 -5.42
N THR A 21 -16.53 -7.04 -5.86
CA THR A 21 -17.28 -6.38 -6.93
C THR A 21 -18.48 -5.59 -6.44
N GLU A 22 -18.89 -5.75 -5.18
CA GLU A 22 -20.00 -4.99 -4.61
C GLU A 22 -19.60 -3.54 -4.34
N PRO A 23 -20.57 -2.59 -4.34
CA PRO A 23 -20.29 -1.16 -4.13
C PRO A 23 -19.44 -0.90 -2.89
N LYS A 24 -19.73 -1.58 -1.77
CA LYS A 24 -18.96 -1.45 -0.53
C LYS A 24 -17.49 -1.86 -0.70
N ASN A 25 -17.22 -2.93 -1.46
CA ASN A 25 -15.84 -3.36 -1.71
C ASN A 25 -15.10 -2.37 -2.60
N ILE A 26 -15.79 -1.80 -3.60
CA ILE A 26 -15.23 -0.74 -4.46
C ILE A 26 -14.88 0.50 -3.62
N GLU A 27 -15.79 0.91 -2.73
CA GLU A 27 -15.57 2.00 -1.78
C GLU A 27 -14.34 1.78 -0.89
N ASN A 28 -14.10 0.55 -0.41
CA ASN A 28 -12.92 0.25 0.43
C ASN A 28 -11.60 0.59 -0.28
N GLY A 29 -11.52 0.36 -1.61
CA GLY A 29 -10.34 0.68 -2.40
C GLY A 29 -10.27 2.17 -2.77
N ASN A 30 -11.40 2.76 -3.16
CA ASN A 30 -11.47 4.19 -3.50
C ASN A 30 -11.19 5.08 -2.28
N GLY A 31 -11.67 4.69 -1.10
CA GLY A 31 -11.48 5.38 0.16
C GLY A 31 -10.01 5.62 0.52
N PHE A 32 -9.12 4.68 0.19
CA PHE A 32 -7.68 4.89 0.35
C PHE A 32 -7.18 6.10 -0.46
N TYR A 33 -7.60 6.23 -1.71
CA TYR A 33 -7.17 7.34 -2.55
C TYR A 33 -7.80 8.67 -2.12
N GLN A 34 -9.03 8.65 -1.60
CA GLN A 34 -9.61 9.84 -0.97
C GLN A 34 -8.76 10.28 0.24
N TYR A 35 -8.34 9.32 1.08
CA TYR A 35 -7.50 9.58 2.24
C TYR A 35 -6.14 10.17 1.86
N ILE A 36 -5.40 9.54 0.93
CA ILE A 36 -4.07 10.02 0.54
C ILE A 36 -4.13 11.37 -0.19
N PHE A 37 -5.15 11.63 -1.01
CA PHE A 37 -5.27 12.91 -1.74
C PHE A 37 -5.66 14.06 -0.81
N THR A 38 -6.28 13.75 0.34
CA THR A 38 -6.61 14.72 1.38
C THR A 38 -5.42 15.01 2.29
N ASN A 39 -4.76 13.97 2.79
CA ASN A 39 -3.76 14.08 3.86
C ASN A 39 -2.32 14.20 3.34
N PHE A 40 -2.05 13.72 2.13
CA PHE A 40 -0.72 13.73 1.50
C PHE A 40 -0.79 14.31 0.08
N PRO A 41 -1.29 15.55 -0.08
CA PRO A 41 -1.56 16.15 -1.39
C PRO A 41 -0.31 16.30 -2.27
N ASP A 42 0.88 16.37 -1.69
CA ASP A 42 2.15 16.48 -2.43
C ASP A 42 2.48 15.20 -3.21
N LEU A 43 1.97 14.03 -2.76
CA LEU A 43 2.16 12.76 -3.46
C LEU A 43 1.34 12.66 -4.75
N ARG A 44 0.37 13.57 -4.97
CA ARG A 44 -0.47 13.60 -6.18
C ARG A 44 0.35 13.83 -7.46
N VAL A 45 1.58 14.36 -7.36
CA VAL A 45 2.50 14.55 -8.49
C VAL A 45 2.78 13.27 -9.27
N TYR A 46 2.71 12.09 -8.63
CA TYR A 46 2.91 10.80 -9.29
C TYR A 46 1.67 10.30 -10.05
N PHE A 47 0.51 10.94 -9.87
CA PHE A 47 -0.76 10.55 -10.47
C PHE A 47 -1.10 11.47 -11.64
N LYS A 48 -0.42 11.28 -12.77
CA LYS A 48 -0.57 12.12 -13.97
C LYS A 48 -2.02 12.40 -14.34
N GLY A 49 -2.38 13.67 -14.53
CA GLY A 49 -3.74 14.14 -14.81
C GLY A 49 -4.68 14.23 -13.59
N ALA A 50 -4.21 13.85 -12.41
CA ALA A 50 -4.93 13.92 -11.15
C ALA A 50 -4.16 14.70 -10.06
N GLU A 51 -3.17 15.51 -10.46
CA GLU A 51 -2.25 16.22 -9.57
C GLU A 51 -2.98 17.22 -8.65
N LYS A 52 -4.17 17.68 -9.08
CA LYS A 52 -5.00 18.65 -8.35
C LYS A 52 -6.33 18.07 -7.86
N TYR A 53 -6.55 16.76 -8.00
CA TYR A 53 -7.80 16.13 -7.58
C TYR A 53 -8.03 16.31 -6.08
N THR A 54 -9.26 16.63 -5.73
CA THR A 54 -9.80 16.58 -4.37
C THR A 54 -10.31 15.17 -4.04
N ALA A 55 -10.68 14.92 -2.78
CA ALA A 55 -11.35 13.67 -2.40
C ALA A 55 -12.66 13.44 -3.18
N GLU A 56 -13.42 14.50 -3.44
CA GLU A 56 -14.66 14.42 -4.22
C GLU A 56 -14.40 14.05 -5.69
N ASP A 57 -13.31 14.54 -6.28
CA ASP A 57 -12.90 14.16 -7.64
C ASP A 57 -12.50 12.68 -7.69
N VAL A 58 -11.77 12.20 -6.67
CA VAL A 58 -11.37 10.79 -6.54
C VAL A 58 -12.60 9.89 -6.36
N LYS A 59 -13.55 10.29 -5.51
CA LYS A 59 -14.77 9.52 -5.21
C LYS A 59 -15.62 9.25 -6.46
N LYS A 60 -15.63 10.18 -7.41
CA LYS A 60 -16.42 10.09 -8.65
C LYS A 60 -15.62 9.55 -9.84
N SER A 61 -14.42 9.01 -9.61
CA SER A 61 -13.50 8.64 -10.68
C SER A 61 -13.39 7.13 -10.89
N ASP A 62 -13.83 6.65 -12.05
CA ASP A 62 -13.62 5.26 -12.51
C ASP A 62 -12.15 4.84 -12.48
N ARG A 63 -11.22 5.79 -12.68
CA ARG A 63 -9.78 5.53 -12.58
C ARG A 63 -9.41 5.09 -11.18
N PHE A 64 -9.90 5.78 -10.15
CA PHE A 64 -9.55 5.50 -8.76
C PHE A 64 -10.42 4.42 -8.12
N GLU A 65 -11.58 4.08 -8.69
CA GLU A 65 -12.24 2.81 -8.41
C GLU A 65 -11.35 1.62 -8.82
N LYS A 66 -10.88 1.62 -10.07
CA LYS A 66 -10.00 0.55 -10.60
C LYS A 66 -8.65 0.51 -9.88
N GLN A 67 -8.03 1.67 -9.69
CA GLN A 67 -6.74 1.77 -9.03
C GLN A 67 -6.83 1.48 -7.52
N GLY A 68 -7.94 1.85 -6.88
CA GLY A 68 -8.28 1.50 -5.50
C GLY A 68 -8.30 0.00 -5.29
N GLN A 69 -9.01 -0.75 -6.13
CA GLN A 69 -9.03 -2.21 -6.06
C GLN A 69 -7.65 -2.84 -6.27
N ARG A 70 -6.84 -2.34 -7.21
CA ARG A 70 -5.48 -2.85 -7.45
C ARG A 70 -4.57 -2.68 -6.23
N LEU A 71 -4.62 -1.52 -5.59
CA LEU A 71 -3.81 -1.26 -4.40
C LEU A 71 -4.30 -2.08 -3.21
N LEU A 72 -5.61 -2.09 -2.96
CA LEU A 72 -6.18 -2.86 -1.85
C LEU A 72 -5.82 -4.34 -1.98
N LEU A 73 -5.97 -4.92 -3.19
CA LEU A 73 -5.51 -6.28 -3.47
C LEU A 73 -4.01 -6.47 -3.21
N ALA A 74 -3.16 -5.52 -3.59
CA ALA A 74 -1.73 -5.61 -3.34
C ALA A 74 -1.39 -5.65 -1.84
N CYS A 75 -2.08 -4.86 -1.01
CA CYS A 75 -1.94 -4.91 0.45
C CYS A 75 -2.42 -6.25 1.02
N HIS A 76 -3.56 -6.77 0.55
CA HIS A 76 -4.04 -8.11 0.91
C HIS A 76 -3.01 -9.19 0.54
N LEU A 77 -2.43 -9.14 -0.65
CA LEU A 77 -1.39 -10.08 -1.08
C LEU A 77 -0.15 -10.00 -0.19
N CYS A 78 0.34 -8.78 0.08
CA CYS A 78 1.48 -8.58 0.99
C CYS A 78 1.21 -9.20 2.37
N ALA A 79 0.01 -8.99 2.93
CA ALA A 79 -0.37 -9.57 4.22
C ALA A 79 -0.44 -11.11 4.15
N ASN A 80 -1.17 -11.66 3.18
CA ASN A 80 -1.47 -13.10 3.11
C ASN A 80 -0.26 -13.98 2.79
N VAL A 81 0.73 -13.47 2.07
CA VAL A 81 1.94 -14.24 1.71
C VAL A 81 3.15 -13.91 2.57
N TYR A 82 2.99 -13.08 3.61
CA TYR A 82 4.11 -12.55 4.38
C TYR A 82 4.93 -13.65 5.06
N ASP A 83 4.31 -14.71 5.57
CA ASP A 83 5.01 -15.84 6.20
C ASP A 83 5.82 -16.70 5.21
N ASN A 84 5.53 -16.62 3.91
CA ASN A 84 6.34 -17.21 2.84
C ASN A 84 7.34 -16.18 2.30
N ASP A 85 8.50 -16.09 2.95
CA ASP A 85 9.48 -15.01 2.73
C ASP A 85 9.90 -14.82 1.26
N GLU A 86 10.19 -15.90 0.54
CA GLU A 86 10.63 -15.81 -0.86
C GLU A 86 9.51 -15.38 -1.81
N VAL A 87 8.27 -15.81 -1.57
CA VAL A 87 7.10 -15.36 -2.35
C VAL A 87 6.80 -13.88 -2.05
N PHE A 88 6.87 -13.48 -0.78
CA PHE A 88 6.74 -12.08 -0.37
C PHE A 88 7.78 -11.22 -1.10
N LYS A 89 9.07 -11.54 -0.99
CA LYS A 89 10.14 -10.79 -1.65
C LYS A 89 9.98 -10.74 -3.16
N ALA A 90 9.60 -11.85 -3.81
CA ALA A 90 9.32 -11.86 -5.24
C ALA A 90 8.19 -10.88 -5.62
N TYR A 91 7.12 -10.82 -4.83
CA TYR A 91 6.03 -9.87 -5.04
C TYR A 91 6.45 -8.41 -4.80
N VAL A 92 7.33 -8.16 -3.83
CA VAL A 92 7.93 -6.82 -3.60
C VAL A 92 8.71 -6.37 -4.84
N ARG A 93 9.60 -7.23 -5.36
CA ARG A 93 10.40 -6.92 -6.57
C ARG A 93 9.52 -6.65 -7.79
N GLU A 94 8.47 -7.44 -7.99
CA GLU A 94 7.51 -7.23 -9.06
C GLU A 94 6.75 -5.90 -8.89
N THR A 95 6.44 -5.53 -7.64
CA THR A 95 5.84 -4.23 -7.35
C THR A 95 6.79 -3.09 -7.73
N VAL A 96 8.08 -3.17 -7.37
CA VAL A 96 9.09 -2.18 -7.82
C VAL A 96 9.17 -2.10 -9.34
N ASN A 97 9.22 -3.23 -10.04
CA ASN A 97 9.30 -3.28 -11.50
C ASN A 97 8.15 -2.52 -12.18
N ARG A 98 6.93 -2.68 -11.67
CA ARG A 98 5.73 -2.00 -12.21
C ARG A 98 5.70 -0.50 -11.90
N HIS A 99 6.43 -0.05 -10.88
CA HIS A 99 6.47 1.35 -10.46
C HIS A 99 7.66 2.14 -11.01
N ARG A 100 8.69 1.49 -11.58
CA ARG A 100 9.90 2.16 -12.11
C ARG A 100 9.61 3.31 -13.08
N GLN A 101 8.52 3.19 -13.86
CA GLN A 101 8.11 4.21 -14.84
C GLN A 101 7.72 5.55 -14.21
N PHE A 102 7.31 5.55 -12.94
CA PHE A 102 6.90 6.75 -12.22
C PHE A 102 8.08 7.49 -11.59
N LYS A 103 9.28 6.89 -11.56
CA LYS A 103 10.51 7.47 -11.00
C LYS A 103 10.26 8.07 -9.61
N MET A 104 9.56 7.33 -8.76
CA MET A 104 9.26 7.72 -7.38
C MET A 104 10.54 7.93 -6.60
N ASP A 105 10.50 8.85 -5.62
CA ASP A 105 11.56 8.95 -4.62
C ASP A 105 11.65 7.59 -3.88
N PRO A 106 12.84 6.96 -3.81
CA PRO A 106 12.99 5.65 -3.19
C PRO A 106 12.65 5.60 -1.69
N ALA A 107 12.61 6.74 -0.99
CA ALA A 107 12.16 6.80 0.40
C ALA A 107 10.65 6.53 0.57
N LEU A 108 9.86 6.70 -0.51
CA LEU A 108 8.41 6.50 -0.47
C LEU A 108 8.00 5.03 -0.28
N TRP A 109 8.90 4.08 -0.55
CA TRP A 109 8.66 2.66 -0.27
C TRP A 109 8.48 2.38 1.22
N ASP A 110 9.17 3.13 2.08
CA ASP A 110 9.00 3.05 3.54
C ASP A 110 7.80 3.90 3.99
N ALA A 111 7.72 5.15 3.50
CA ALA A 111 6.69 6.10 3.90
C ALA A 111 5.25 5.62 3.60
N PHE A 112 5.08 4.77 2.57
CA PHE A 112 3.79 4.17 2.24
C PHE A 112 3.13 3.49 3.44
N TRP A 113 3.89 2.82 4.31
CA TRP A 113 3.32 2.06 5.41
C TRP A 113 2.76 2.94 6.53
N SER A 114 3.31 4.14 6.71
CA SER A 114 2.71 5.17 7.57
C SER A 114 1.39 5.69 6.98
N VAL A 115 1.32 5.91 5.66
CA VAL A 115 0.07 6.30 4.97
C VAL A 115 -0.98 5.19 5.07
N TRP A 116 -0.57 3.94 4.86
CA TRP A 116 -1.46 2.78 4.91
C TRP A 116 -2.05 2.57 6.30
N THR A 117 -1.22 2.56 7.34
CA THR A 117 -1.69 2.40 8.72
C THR A 117 -2.59 3.57 9.16
N GLY A 118 -2.23 4.81 8.78
CA GLY A 118 -3.08 5.98 9.00
C GLY A 118 -4.45 5.88 8.29
N TYR A 119 -4.50 5.27 7.11
CA TYR A 119 -5.78 4.97 6.45
C TYR A 119 -6.59 3.93 7.23
N LEU A 120 -5.99 2.81 7.65
CA LEU A 120 -6.68 1.77 8.43
C LEU A 120 -7.29 2.33 9.73
N GLU A 121 -6.56 3.20 10.41
CA GLU A 121 -7.07 3.96 11.57
C GLU A 121 -8.27 4.85 11.25
N SER A 122 -8.28 5.46 10.07
CA SER A 122 -9.34 6.39 9.69
C SER A 122 -10.68 5.71 9.39
N VAL A 123 -10.69 4.39 9.15
CA VAL A 123 -11.88 3.66 8.67
C VAL A 123 -12.37 2.56 9.62
N GLY A 124 -11.67 2.26 10.71
CA GLY A 124 -12.14 1.20 11.62
C GLY A 124 -11.27 0.94 12.85
N CYS A 125 -11.57 -0.17 13.52
CA CYS A 125 -10.83 -0.63 14.70
C CYS A 125 -9.46 -1.18 14.29
N PHE A 126 -8.44 -0.34 14.42
CA PHE A 126 -7.04 -0.69 14.19
C PHE A 126 -6.25 -0.52 15.50
N ASN A 127 -5.70 -1.61 16.02
CA ASN A 127 -5.00 -1.61 17.31
C ASN A 127 -3.47 -1.55 17.16
N ASP A 128 -2.78 -1.30 18.27
CA ASP A 128 -1.32 -1.14 18.29
C ASP A 128 -0.56 -2.41 17.87
N GLU A 129 -1.08 -3.61 18.12
CA GLU A 129 -0.46 -4.86 17.66
C GLU A 129 -0.54 -5.00 16.13
N GLN A 130 -1.70 -4.66 15.54
CA GLN A 130 -1.90 -4.63 14.09
C GLN A 130 -1.02 -3.56 13.43
N ARG A 131 -0.91 -2.38 14.04
CA ARG A 131 0.03 -1.34 13.59
C ARG A 131 1.47 -1.85 13.60
N ALA A 132 1.90 -2.45 14.71
CA ALA A 132 3.24 -3.01 14.82
C ALA A 132 3.50 -4.12 13.79
N ALA A 133 2.48 -4.92 13.45
CA ALA A 133 2.57 -5.94 12.41
C ALA A 133 2.78 -5.33 11.02
N TRP A 134 1.99 -4.32 10.65
CA TRP A 134 2.17 -3.60 9.39
C TRP A 134 3.50 -2.88 9.30
N MET A 135 3.96 -2.23 10.37
CA MET A 135 5.26 -1.56 10.38
C MET A 135 6.41 -2.55 10.27
N LYS A 136 6.29 -3.74 10.88
CA LYS A 136 7.26 -4.82 10.67
C LYS A 136 7.26 -5.29 9.21
N LEU A 137 6.09 -5.58 8.65
CA LEU A 137 5.95 -5.99 7.25
C LEU A 137 6.54 -4.94 6.32
N GLY A 138 6.23 -3.66 6.59
CA GLY A 138 6.68 -2.52 5.80
C GLY A 138 8.18 -2.31 5.82
N LYS A 139 8.82 -2.52 6.97
CA LYS A 139 10.28 -2.50 7.07
C LYS A 139 10.93 -3.58 6.20
N ASP A 140 10.38 -4.80 6.24
CA ASP A 140 10.89 -5.91 5.43
C ASP A 140 10.61 -5.67 3.93
N PHE A 141 9.46 -5.07 3.60
CA PHE A 141 9.12 -4.63 2.24
C PHE A 141 10.13 -3.61 1.71
N ASN A 142 10.37 -2.53 2.45
CA ASN A 142 11.31 -1.49 2.06
C ASN A 142 12.73 -2.04 1.90
N SER A 143 13.19 -2.90 2.83
CA SER A 143 14.51 -3.53 2.73
C SER A 143 14.69 -4.26 1.40
N GLU A 144 13.71 -5.05 0.97
CA GLU A 144 13.76 -5.76 -0.31
C GLU A 144 13.65 -4.79 -1.50
N CYS A 145 12.84 -3.73 -1.41
CA CYS A 145 12.79 -2.67 -2.42
C CYS A 145 14.16 -2.04 -2.66
N GLN A 146 14.87 -1.64 -1.61
CA GLN A 146 16.17 -0.98 -1.74
C GLN A 146 17.23 -1.91 -2.32
N ILE A 147 17.25 -3.19 -1.90
CA ILE A 147 18.13 -4.21 -2.48
C ILE A 147 17.86 -4.36 -3.99
N HIS A 148 16.59 -4.49 -4.37
CA HIS A 148 16.22 -4.70 -5.77
C HIS A 148 16.47 -3.47 -6.65
N LEU A 149 16.18 -2.26 -6.14
CA LEU A 149 16.51 -1.01 -6.83
C LEU A 149 18.01 -0.90 -7.10
N LYS A 150 18.85 -1.21 -6.10
CA LYS A 150 20.31 -1.26 -6.27
C LYS A 150 20.73 -2.26 -7.34
N ASN A 151 20.15 -3.46 -7.33
CA ASN A 151 20.44 -4.50 -8.34
C ASN A 151 20.02 -4.10 -9.76
N LEU A 152 18.98 -3.29 -9.90
CA LEU A 152 18.54 -2.71 -11.18
C LEU A 152 19.33 -1.46 -11.61
N ASN A 153 20.32 -1.03 -10.81
CA ASN A 153 21.04 0.22 -11.01
C ASN A 153 20.11 1.45 -11.07
N LEU A 154 19.10 1.48 -10.19
CA LEU A 154 18.14 2.57 -10.02
C LEU A 154 18.41 3.33 -8.70
N PRO A 155 17.89 4.57 -8.53
CA PRO A 155 18.00 5.29 -7.26
C PRO A 155 17.46 4.47 -6.07
N CYS A 156 18.23 4.42 -4.98
CA CYS A 156 17.90 3.74 -3.73
C CYS A 156 18.44 4.55 -2.54
N VAL A 157 17.86 4.34 -1.35
CA VAL A 157 18.35 4.87 -0.08
C VAL A 157 19.02 3.74 0.71
N GLN A 158 20.26 3.99 1.17
CA GLN A 158 21.07 3.05 1.96
C GLN A 158 20.67 3.10 3.43
#